data_AF-A0A847C4C0-F1
#
_entry.id   AF-A0A847C4C0-F1
#
_cell.length_a   1.000
_cell.length_b   1.000
_cell.length_c   1.000
_cell.angle_alpha   90.00
_cell.angle_beta   90.00
_cell.angle_gamma   90.00
#
_symmetry.space_group_name_H-M   'P 1'
#
loop_
_entity.id
_entity.type
_entity.pdbx_description
1 polymer ?
#
loop_
_entity_poly.entity_id
_entity_poly.type
_entity_poly.pdbx_seq_one_letter_code
_entity_poly.pdbx_strand_id
1 'polypeptide(L)'
;MKKTLYSLVLSDSVVERVDLLAKHHGTSRSAMINQILADRVLVKTPEKHLKDIKSGIIDVFSETREFVPVCESTSPLIALKTYLACKYRPSVRYELRLYSTENGTAGEIAVITRTQSAELLSDLGQFFALIRYIEYKHLYPLIDEEIEYRTEEGRFVRSILIRAADEVSAAQISDALIYYVRLFDRLLKGMLFGGMSALEVELEYIEALSGRTVLV
;
A
#
# COMPACT_ATOMS: atom_id res chain seq x y z
N MET A 1 16.79 6.11 9.63
CA MET A 1 17.51 7.19 10.35
C MET A 1 18.11 6.65 11.64
N LYS A 2 19.42 6.80 11.84
CA LYS A 2 20.11 6.37 13.06
C LYS A 2 19.62 7.22 14.25
N LYS A 3 19.00 6.58 15.25
CA LYS A 3 18.56 7.27 16.48
C LYS A 3 19.78 7.45 17.38
N THR A 4 20.20 8.70 17.56
CA THR A 4 21.30 9.03 18.48
C THR A 4 20.70 9.48 19.81
N LEU A 5 21.36 9.12 20.92
CA LEU A 5 20.94 9.57 22.25
C LEU A 5 21.27 11.07 22.39
N TYR A 6 20.25 11.89 22.67
CA TYR A 6 20.41 13.30 22.96
C TYR A 6 19.81 13.62 24.32
N SER A 7 20.52 14.40 25.14
CA SER A 7 19.99 14.94 26.39
C SER A 7 19.35 16.30 26.13
N LEU A 8 18.07 16.43 26.45
CA LEU A 8 17.30 17.67 26.33
C LEU A 8 16.82 18.09 27.71
N VAL A 9 16.93 19.38 28.01
CA VAL A 9 16.35 19.95 29.23
C VAL A 9 14.99 20.55 28.87
N LEU A 10 13.92 20.01 29.45
CA LEU A 10 12.55 20.45 29.26
C LEU A 10 11.96 20.77 30.64
N SER A 11 11.02 21.70 30.71
CA SER A 11 10.29 21.94 31.96
C SER A 11 9.36 20.78 32.30
N ASP A 12 9.14 20.54 33.59
CA ASP A 12 8.26 19.44 34.07
C ASP A 12 6.86 19.51 33.44
N SER A 13 6.32 20.71 33.30
CA SER A 13 5.02 20.97 32.65
C SER A 13 4.96 20.57 31.17
N VAL A 14 6.09 20.64 30.46
CA VAL A 14 6.18 20.20 29.06
C VAL A 14 6.27 18.69 29.01
N VAL A 15 7.07 18.07 29.89
CA VAL A 15 7.20 16.60 29.97
C VAL A 15 5.85 15.94 30.24
N GLU A 16 5.08 16.46 31.19
CA GLU A 16 3.75 15.93 31.54
C GLU A 16 2.78 15.98 30.34
N ARG A 17 2.74 17.11 29.61
CA ARG A 17 1.89 17.26 28.43
C ARG A 17 2.30 16.32 27.30
N VAL A 18 3.60 16.15 27.09
CA VAL A 18 4.15 15.22 26.09
C VAL A 18 3.80 13.77 26.45
N ASP A 19 3.85 13.41 27.73
CA ASP A 19 3.48 12.07 28.19
C ASP A 19 2.00 11.76 27.98
N LEU A 20 1.13 12.72 28.28
CA LEU A 20 -0.29 12.61 28.00
C LEU A 20 -0.55 12.43 26.50
N LEU A 21 0.14 13.21 25.66
CA LEU A 21 0.04 13.09 24.21
C LEU A 21 0.54 11.72 23.73
N ALA A 22 1.70 11.28 24.23
CA ALA A 22 2.30 9.99 23.86
C ALA A 22 1.36 8.84 24.21
N LYS A 23 0.73 8.88 25.40
CA LYS A 23 -0.26 7.90 25.84
C LYS A 23 -1.50 7.89 24.94
N HIS A 24 -2.03 9.08 24.60
CA HIS A 24 -3.19 9.20 23.70
C HIS A 24 -2.92 8.63 22.30
N HIS A 25 -1.68 8.80 21.80
CA HIS A 25 -1.25 8.31 20.50
C HIS A 25 -0.64 6.90 20.53
N GLY A 26 -0.63 6.21 21.67
CA GLY A 26 -0.07 4.86 21.79
C GLY A 26 1.42 4.75 21.45
N THR A 27 2.20 5.80 21.74
CA THR A 27 3.64 5.87 21.40
C THR A 27 4.50 6.21 22.63
N SER A 28 5.83 6.15 22.47
CA SER A 28 6.78 6.50 23.54
C SER A 28 7.01 8.01 23.63
N ARG A 29 7.39 8.51 24.82
CA ARG A 29 7.80 9.91 25.02
C ARG A 29 8.85 10.35 24.00
N SER A 30 9.90 9.56 23.81
CA SER A 30 10.97 9.86 22.85
C SER A 30 10.48 9.94 21.41
N ALA A 31 9.57 9.04 21.01
CA ALA A 31 8.98 9.07 19.68
C ALA A 31 8.07 10.30 19.50
N MET A 32 7.30 10.67 20.54
CA MET A 32 6.46 11.86 20.53
C MET A 32 7.28 13.16 20.45
N ILE A 33 8.34 13.28 21.24
CA ILE A 33 9.27 14.43 21.17
C ILE A 33 9.90 14.52 19.78
N ASN A 34 10.38 13.41 19.24
CA ASN A 34 10.96 13.38 17.91
C ASN A 34 9.95 13.83 16.84
N GLN A 35 8.69 13.40 16.94
CA GLN A 35 7.62 13.79 16.04
C GLN A 35 7.30 15.29 16.14
N ILE A 36 7.17 15.85 17.35
CA ILE A 36 6.91 17.28 17.57
C ILE A 36 8.05 18.14 17.02
N LEU A 37 9.30 17.77 17.30
CA LEU A 37 10.46 18.48 16.81
C LEU A 37 10.52 18.43 15.29
N ALA A 38 10.35 17.24 14.71
CA ALA A 38 10.33 17.05 13.26
C ALA A 38 9.26 17.89 12.56
N ASP A 39 8.04 17.92 13.11
CA ASP A 39 6.95 18.77 12.62
C ASP A 39 7.34 20.25 12.64
N ARG A 40 8.04 20.70 13.69
CA ARG A 40 8.41 22.11 13.87
C ARG A 40 9.61 22.54 13.02
N VAL A 41 10.58 21.64 12.79
CA VAL A 41 11.80 21.91 12.00
C VAL A 41 11.67 21.46 10.54
N LEU A 42 10.47 21.07 10.10
CA LEU A 42 10.18 20.57 8.74
C LEU A 42 11.06 19.37 8.33
N VAL A 43 11.59 18.63 9.31
CA VAL A 43 12.28 17.37 9.04
C VAL A 43 11.19 16.33 8.79
N LYS A 44 11.16 15.76 7.58
CA LYS A 44 10.25 14.65 7.27
C LYS A 44 10.68 13.44 8.10
N THR A 45 9.94 13.12 9.16
CA THR A 45 10.12 11.84 9.85
C THR A 45 9.57 10.70 9.01
N PRO A 46 10.17 9.51 9.09
CA PRO A 46 9.62 8.31 8.45
C PRO A 46 8.17 8.04 8.86
N GLU A 47 7.84 8.29 10.14
CA GLU A 47 6.49 8.11 10.67
C GLU A 47 5.48 9.08 10.03
N LYS A 48 5.86 10.36 9.84
CA LYS A 48 5.02 11.35 9.17
C LYS A 48 4.86 11.03 7.70
N HIS A 49 5.94 10.65 7.03
CA HIS A 49 5.92 10.26 5.62
C HIS A 49 4.94 9.10 5.38
N LEU A 50 5.00 8.07 6.22
CA LEU A 50 4.07 6.93 6.15
C LEU A 50 2.61 7.34 6.37
N LYS A 51 2.38 8.24 7.33
CA LYS A 51 1.05 8.78 7.61
C LYS A 51 0.51 9.57 6.42
N ASP A 52 1.35 10.39 5.78
CA ASP A 52 0.98 11.20 4.62
C ASP A 52 0.63 10.32 3.42
N ILE A 53 1.40 9.25 3.16
CA ILE A 53 1.08 8.25 2.12
C ILE A 53 -0.31 7.66 2.40
N LYS A 54 -0.54 7.21 3.64
CA LYS A 54 -1.79 6.57 4.02
C LYS A 54 -2.99 7.51 3.84
N SER A 55 -2.87 8.74 4.31
CA SER A 55 -3.94 9.74 4.18
C SER A 55 -4.27 10.00 2.71
N GLY A 56 -3.27 10.17 1.85
CA GLY A 56 -3.48 10.35 0.41
C GLY A 56 -4.28 9.20 -0.23
N ILE A 57 -3.97 7.95 0.14
CA ILE A 57 -4.69 6.77 -0.36
C ILE A 57 -6.15 6.77 0.11
N ILE A 58 -6.38 7.00 1.41
CA ILE A 58 -7.73 6.97 1.99
C ILE A 58 -8.59 8.10 1.42
N ASP A 59 -8.06 9.30 1.30
CA ASP A 59 -8.81 10.47 0.81
C ASP A 59 -9.33 10.20 -0.61
N VAL A 60 -8.45 9.74 -1.52
CA VAL A 60 -8.82 9.43 -2.90
C VAL A 60 -9.87 8.31 -2.99
N PHE A 61 -9.75 7.25 -2.20
CA PHE A 61 -10.73 6.17 -2.26
C PHE A 61 -12.05 6.51 -1.56
N SER A 62 -12.04 7.39 -0.56
CA SER A 62 -13.25 7.84 0.14
C SER A 62 -14.16 8.72 -0.74
N GLU A 63 -13.57 9.42 -1.71
CA GLU A 63 -14.32 10.21 -2.70
C GLU A 63 -14.94 9.35 -3.81
N THR A 64 -14.43 8.12 -4.01
CA THR A 64 -14.92 7.21 -5.04
C THR A 64 -15.94 6.21 -4.50
N ARG A 65 -16.95 5.85 -5.31
CA ARG A 65 -17.93 4.81 -4.94
C ARG A 65 -17.50 3.38 -5.31
N GLU A 66 -16.40 3.23 -6.05
CA GLU A 66 -15.95 1.93 -6.54
C GLU A 66 -15.25 1.10 -5.45
N PHE A 67 -14.51 1.76 -4.56
CA PHE A 67 -13.80 1.15 -3.45
C PHE A 67 -14.39 1.63 -2.13
N VAL A 68 -14.71 0.70 -1.23
CA VAL A 68 -15.21 1.02 0.11
C VAL A 68 -14.07 0.82 1.12
N PRO A 69 -13.60 1.86 1.81
CA PRO A 69 -12.66 1.71 2.91
C PRO A 69 -13.25 0.87 4.05
N VAL A 70 -12.48 -0.08 4.58
CA VAL A 70 -12.89 -1.02 5.66
C VAL A 70 -11.85 -1.07 6.79
N CYS A 71 -11.09 0.02 6.97
CA CYS A 71 -10.09 0.16 8.02
C CYS A 71 -10.37 1.38 8.89
N GLU A 72 -9.98 1.32 10.17
CA GLU A 72 -10.00 2.48 11.04
C GLU A 72 -8.96 3.51 10.60
N SER A 73 -9.23 4.79 10.86
CA SER A 73 -8.32 5.89 10.53
C SER A 73 -6.95 5.76 11.22
N THR A 74 -6.88 5.09 12.36
CA THR A 74 -5.67 4.83 13.16
C THR A 74 -4.93 3.54 12.79
N SER A 75 -5.55 2.65 12.00
CA SER A 75 -4.98 1.34 11.65
C SER A 75 -3.67 1.46 10.85
N PRO A 76 -2.62 0.67 11.11
CA PRO A 76 -1.43 0.66 10.25
C PRO A 76 -1.71 0.00 8.88
N LEU A 77 -2.83 -0.70 8.75
CA LEU A 77 -3.31 -1.36 7.54
C LEU A 77 -4.36 -0.48 6.84
N ILE A 78 -4.20 -0.29 5.53
CA ILE A 78 -5.26 0.23 4.65
C ILE A 78 -6.01 -0.96 4.09
N ALA A 79 -7.33 -1.00 4.29
CA ALA A 79 -8.18 -2.06 3.75
C ALA A 79 -9.27 -1.43 2.87
N LEU A 80 -9.37 -1.87 1.62
CA LEU A 80 -10.36 -1.44 0.65
C LEU A 80 -11.16 -2.65 0.18
N LYS A 81 -12.41 -2.44 -0.19
CA LYS A 81 -13.31 -3.51 -0.66
C LYS A 81 -13.98 -3.12 -1.96
N THR A 82 -13.95 -4.02 -2.94
CA THR A 82 -14.72 -3.97 -4.18
C THR A 82 -15.58 -5.23 -4.32
N TYR A 83 -16.37 -5.31 -5.38
CA TYR A 83 -17.28 -6.42 -5.64
C TYR A 83 -17.13 -6.93 -7.08
N LEU A 84 -17.18 -8.26 -7.25
CA LEU A 84 -17.20 -8.91 -8.55
C LEU A 84 -18.62 -8.94 -9.13
N ALA A 85 -18.72 -8.91 -10.47
CA ALA A 85 -19.97 -8.83 -11.20
C ALA A 85 -20.62 -10.21 -11.49
N CYS A 86 -20.53 -11.15 -10.56
CA CYS A 86 -21.10 -12.50 -10.73
C CYS A 86 -22.24 -12.82 -9.76
N LYS A 87 -22.88 -13.98 -9.96
CA LYS A 87 -23.92 -14.50 -9.05
C LYS A 87 -23.32 -14.56 -7.64
N TYR A 88 -23.99 -13.95 -6.67
CA TYR A 88 -23.56 -13.78 -5.27
C TYR A 88 -22.57 -12.64 -4.97
N ARG A 89 -22.12 -11.87 -5.97
CA ARG A 89 -21.29 -10.66 -5.82
C ARG A 89 -20.20 -10.79 -4.73
N PRO A 90 -19.31 -11.79 -4.83
CA PRO A 90 -18.23 -11.94 -3.88
C PRO A 90 -17.39 -10.67 -3.84
N SER A 91 -16.92 -10.32 -2.65
CA SER A 91 -16.11 -9.14 -2.47
C SER A 91 -14.63 -9.45 -2.63
N VAL A 92 -13.91 -8.54 -3.28
CA VAL A 92 -12.45 -8.52 -3.30
C VAL A 92 -12.01 -7.50 -2.26
N ARG A 93 -11.13 -7.91 -1.35
CA ARG A 93 -10.52 -7.04 -0.35
C ARG A 93 -9.07 -6.79 -0.73
N TYR A 94 -8.68 -5.52 -0.83
CA TYR A 94 -7.32 -5.06 -1.02
C TYR A 94 -6.78 -4.58 0.33
N GLU A 95 -5.64 -5.12 0.74
CA GLU A 95 -4.95 -4.78 1.98
C GLU A 95 -3.56 -4.24 1.66
N LEU A 96 -3.26 -3.00 2.05
CA LEU A 96 -1.93 -2.40 1.92
C LEU A 96 -1.33 -2.25 3.32
N ARG A 97 -0.22 -2.94 3.56
CA ARG A 97 0.63 -2.74 4.75
C ARG A 97 1.88 -2.01 4.30
N LEU A 98 2.18 -0.89 4.93
CA LEU A 98 3.38 -0.10 4.63
C LEU A 98 4.16 0.10 5.92
N TYR A 99 5.48 0.07 5.83
CA TYR A 99 6.39 0.31 6.94
C TYR A 99 7.65 0.98 6.45
N SER A 100 8.20 1.85 7.30
CA SER A 100 9.47 2.53 6.99
C SER A 100 10.64 1.56 7.14
N THR A 101 11.59 1.62 6.21
CA THR A 101 12.87 0.92 6.30
C THR A 101 14.00 1.93 6.45
N GLU A 102 15.23 1.44 6.65
CA GLU A 102 16.40 2.33 6.71
C GLU A 102 16.64 3.07 5.39
N ASN A 103 16.25 2.45 4.27
CA ASN A 103 16.55 2.89 2.91
C ASN A 103 15.29 3.28 2.10
N GLY A 104 14.13 3.44 2.74
CA GLY A 104 12.89 3.84 2.04
C GLY A 104 11.61 3.37 2.71
N THR A 105 10.66 2.96 1.87
CA THR A 105 9.36 2.42 2.28
C THR A 105 9.24 1.00 1.74
N ALA A 106 8.89 0.06 2.61
CA ALA A 106 8.55 -1.30 2.22
C ALA A 106 7.11 -1.60 2.58
N GLY A 107 6.56 -2.66 2.02
CA GLY A 107 5.19 -3.02 2.25
C GLY A 107 4.77 -4.34 1.62
N GLU A 108 3.47 -4.59 1.72
CA GLU A 108 2.81 -5.72 1.08
C GLU A 108 1.44 -5.27 0.56
N ILE A 109 1.10 -5.75 -0.64
CA ILE A 109 -0.26 -5.70 -1.17
C ILE A 109 -0.83 -7.10 -1.08
N ALA A 110 -1.97 -7.25 -0.41
CA ALA A 110 -2.75 -8.47 -0.41
C ALA A 110 -4.10 -8.26 -1.10
N VAL A 111 -4.46 -9.18 -1.98
CA VAL A 111 -5.76 -9.24 -2.66
C VAL A 111 -6.45 -10.52 -2.23
N ILE A 112 -7.59 -10.37 -1.57
CA ILE A 112 -8.27 -11.46 -0.86
C ILE A 112 -9.72 -11.53 -1.31
N THR A 113 -10.10 -12.65 -1.92
CA THR A 113 -11.47 -12.96 -2.31
C THR A 113 -11.95 -14.17 -1.52
N ARG A 114 -12.96 -13.99 -0.67
CA ARG A 114 -13.60 -15.10 0.04
C ARG A 114 -14.70 -15.69 -0.81
N THR A 115 -14.48 -16.89 -1.33
CA THR A 115 -15.44 -17.63 -2.15
C THR A 115 -15.33 -19.13 -1.89
N GLN A 116 -16.43 -19.85 -2.09
CA GLN A 116 -16.49 -21.32 -2.08
C GLN A 116 -16.63 -21.90 -3.50
N SER A 117 -16.74 -21.05 -4.52
CA SER A 117 -16.83 -21.49 -5.92
C SER A 117 -15.46 -21.97 -6.39
N ALA A 118 -15.34 -23.27 -6.66
CA ALA A 118 -14.11 -23.87 -7.19
C ALA A 118 -13.71 -23.29 -8.55
N GLU A 119 -14.68 -22.97 -9.41
CA GLU A 119 -14.46 -22.30 -10.69
C GLU A 119 -13.82 -20.93 -10.49
N LEU A 120 -14.42 -20.09 -9.62
CA LEU A 120 -13.86 -18.77 -9.34
C LEU A 120 -12.49 -18.83 -8.66
N LEU A 121 -12.25 -19.82 -7.79
CA LEU A 121 -10.92 -20.04 -7.19
C LEU A 121 -9.87 -20.41 -8.24
N SER A 122 -10.24 -21.27 -9.20
CA SER A 122 -9.39 -21.62 -10.33
C SER A 122 -9.06 -20.39 -11.18
N ASP A 123 -10.06 -19.58 -11.55
CA ASP A 123 -9.86 -18.40 -12.39
C ASP A 123 -9.02 -17.34 -11.68
N LEU A 124 -9.24 -17.14 -10.37
CA LEU A 124 -8.39 -16.28 -9.53
C LEU A 124 -6.93 -16.77 -9.54
N GLY A 125 -6.71 -18.09 -9.41
CA GLY A 125 -5.37 -18.68 -9.46
C GLY A 125 -4.68 -18.45 -10.81
N GLN A 126 -5.40 -18.61 -11.91
CA GLN A 126 -4.88 -18.32 -13.26
C GLN A 126 -4.51 -16.85 -13.42
N PHE A 127 -5.38 -15.94 -12.97
CA PHE A 127 -5.12 -14.51 -13.00
C PHE A 127 -3.89 -14.13 -12.14
N PHE A 128 -3.77 -14.66 -10.92
CA PHE A 128 -2.62 -14.42 -10.05
C PHE A 128 -1.30 -14.93 -10.66
N ALA A 129 -1.32 -16.08 -11.30
CA ALA A 129 -0.18 -16.61 -12.02
C ALA A 129 0.20 -15.72 -13.22
N LEU A 130 -0.79 -15.22 -13.96
CA LEU A 130 -0.58 -14.30 -15.08
C LEU A 130 0.05 -12.98 -14.62
N ILE A 131 -0.48 -12.33 -13.58
CA ILE A 131 0.09 -11.09 -13.04
C ILE A 131 1.54 -11.29 -12.61
N ARG A 132 1.84 -12.37 -11.88
CA ARG A 132 3.22 -12.70 -11.49
C ARG A 132 4.14 -12.84 -12.71
N TYR A 133 3.68 -13.50 -13.77
CA TYR A 133 4.45 -13.67 -14.99
C TYR A 133 4.70 -12.34 -15.71
N ILE A 134 3.67 -11.49 -15.83
CA ILE A 134 3.77 -10.14 -16.43
C ILE A 134 4.75 -9.28 -15.63
N GLU A 135 4.63 -9.26 -14.30
CA GLU A 135 5.51 -8.49 -13.42
C GLU A 135 6.95 -8.98 -13.52
N TYR A 136 7.18 -10.30 -13.52
CA TYR A 136 8.51 -10.86 -13.73
C TYR A 136 9.12 -10.44 -15.08
N LYS A 137 8.31 -10.43 -16.15
CA LYS A 137 8.78 -10.15 -17.51
C LYS A 137 9.02 -8.67 -17.77
N HIS A 138 8.19 -7.77 -17.21
CA HIS A 138 8.15 -6.35 -17.60
C HIS A 138 8.44 -5.37 -16.47
N LEU A 139 8.08 -5.70 -15.23
CA LEU A 139 8.37 -4.83 -14.09
C LEU A 139 9.75 -5.12 -13.51
N TYR A 140 10.09 -6.40 -13.32
CA TYR A 140 11.37 -6.82 -12.73
C TYR A 140 12.60 -6.24 -13.44
N PRO A 141 12.67 -6.14 -14.79
CA PRO A 141 13.82 -5.51 -15.45
C PRO A 141 13.95 -3.99 -15.20
N LEU A 142 12.89 -3.34 -14.72
CA LEU A 142 12.83 -1.90 -14.46
C LEU A 142 13.11 -1.54 -12.99
N ILE A 143 13.12 -2.54 -12.11
CA ILE A 143 13.37 -2.38 -10.68
C ILE A 143 14.60 -3.19 -10.27
N ASP A 144 15.44 -2.62 -9.42
CA ASP A 144 16.65 -3.29 -8.92
C ASP A 144 16.36 -4.09 -7.64
N GLU A 145 15.19 -4.74 -7.58
CA GLU A 145 14.64 -5.34 -6.37
C GLU A 145 13.83 -6.60 -6.64
N GLU A 146 13.90 -7.55 -5.72
CA GLU A 146 13.12 -8.77 -5.81
C GLU A 146 11.71 -8.60 -5.24
N ILE A 147 10.70 -8.94 -6.05
CA ILE A 147 9.31 -9.01 -5.58
C ILE A 147 9.04 -10.43 -5.07
N GLU A 148 8.71 -10.53 -3.79
CA GLU A 148 8.26 -11.77 -3.17
C GLU A 148 6.76 -11.94 -3.39
N TYR A 149 6.36 -13.15 -3.79
CA TYR A 149 4.96 -13.52 -3.98
C TYR A 149 4.55 -14.66 -3.06
N ARG A 150 3.35 -14.56 -2.49
CA ARG A 150 2.69 -15.65 -1.78
C ARG A 150 1.25 -15.78 -2.28
N THR A 151 0.92 -16.95 -2.78
CA THR A 151 -0.41 -17.23 -3.34
C THR A 151 -1.02 -18.42 -2.62
N GLU A 152 -2.26 -18.27 -2.18
CA GLU A 152 -3.10 -19.28 -1.57
C GLU A 152 -4.48 -19.23 -2.26
N GLU A 153 -5.38 -20.17 -1.97
CA GLU A 153 -6.73 -20.16 -2.54
C GLU A 153 -7.46 -18.84 -2.25
N GLY A 154 -7.78 -18.10 -3.31
CA GLY A 154 -8.45 -16.81 -3.21
C GLY A 154 -7.61 -15.68 -2.58
N ARG A 155 -6.30 -15.88 -2.37
CA ARG A 155 -5.42 -14.88 -1.77
C ARG A 155 -4.12 -14.74 -2.56
N PHE A 156 -3.83 -13.52 -2.97
CA PHE A 156 -2.57 -13.10 -3.57
C PHE A 156 -1.90 -12.09 -2.65
N VAL A 157 -0.61 -12.25 -2.39
CA VAL A 157 0.21 -11.29 -1.65
C VAL A 157 1.48 -11.05 -2.44
N ARG A 158 1.87 -9.78 -2.61
CA ARG A 158 3.19 -9.42 -3.11
C ARG A 158 3.85 -8.35 -2.25
N SER A 159 5.18 -8.39 -2.16
CA SER A 159 5.96 -7.34 -1.50
C SER A 159 5.99 -6.05 -2.33
N ILE A 160 6.19 -4.93 -1.65
CA ILE A 160 6.48 -3.62 -2.23
C ILE A 160 7.78 -3.15 -1.63
N LEU A 161 8.68 -2.65 -2.47
CA LEU A 161 9.87 -1.96 -2.01
C LEU A 161 10.07 -0.70 -2.84
N ILE A 162 10.06 0.44 -2.16
CA ILE A 162 10.29 1.76 -2.75
C ILE A 162 11.51 2.33 -2.06
N ARG A 163 12.65 2.33 -2.75
CA ARG A 163 13.86 2.97 -2.25
C ARG A 163 13.61 4.47 -2.11
N ALA A 164 14.11 5.06 -1.03
CA ALA A 164 14.28 6.49 -0.92
C ALA A 164 15.39 6.91 -1.88
N ALA A 165 15.10 7.01 -3.18
CA ALA A 165 15.77 8.05 -3.94
C ALA A 165 15.28 9.36 -3.30
N ASP A 166 16.20 10.25 -2.93
CA ASP A 166 15.98 11.45 -2.10
C ASP A 166 14.91 12.45 -2.62
N GLU A 167 14.15 12.09 -3.66
CA GLU A 167 13.17 12.91 -4.36
C GLU A 167 11.74 12.33 -4.37
N VAL A 168 11.50 11.10 -3.90
CA VAL A 168 10.14 10.51 -3.96
C VAL A 168 9.28 10.99 -2.78
N SER A 169 8.24 11.75 -3.10
CA SER A 169 7.28 12.28 -2.13
C SER A 169 6.22 11.24 -1.71
N ALA A 170 5.62 11.47 -0.53
CA ALA A 170 4.51 10.66 -0.05
C ALA A 170 3.32 10.64 -1.03
N ALA A 171 3.08 11.76 -1.72
CA ALA A 171 2.05 11.87 -2.74
C ALA A 171 2.32 10.95 -3.94
N GLN A 172 3.56 10.95 -4.46
CA GLN A 172 3.93 10.06 -5.57
C GLN A 172 3.79 8.58 -5.22
N ILE A 173 4.15 8.19 -3.99
CA ILE A 173 3.96 6.82 -3.51
C ILE A 173 2.48 6.48 -3.38
N SER A 174 1.68 7.39 -2.80
CA SER A 174 0.22 7.26 -2.69
C SER A 174 -0.40 7.05 -4.08
N ASP A 175 -0.07 7.90 -5.04
CA ASP A 175 -0.60 7.85 -6.41
C ASP A 175 -0.24 6.53 -7.12
N ALA A 176 1.00 6.07 -6.96
CA ALA A 176 1.44 4.80 -7.51
C ALA A 176 0.67 3.61 -6.93
N LEU A 177 0.46 3.59 -5.61
CA LEU A 177 -0.29 2.54 -4.91
C LEU A 177 -1.79 2.56 -5.25
N ILE A 178 -2.41 3.75 -5.27
CA ILE A 178 -3.81 3.92 -5.71
C ILE A 178 -3.99 3.35 -7.10
N TYR A 179 -3.12 3.75 -8.02
CA TYR A 179 -3.22 3.30 -9.39
C TYR A 179 -3.00 1.80 -9.50
N TYR A 180 -2.00 1.23 -8.81
CA TYR A 180 -1.78 -0.21 -8.83
C TYR A 180 -3.03 -0.96 -8.40
N VAL A 181 -3.66 -0.56 -7.29
CA VAL A 181 -4.90 -1.18 -6.80
C VAL A 181 -6.02 -1.08 -7.84
N ARG A 182 -6.19 0.08 -8.49
CA ARG A 182 -7.19 0.27 -9.56
C ARG A 182 -6.88 -0.58 -10.79
N LEU A 183 -5.62 -0.62 -11.22
CA LEU A 183 -5.17 -1.45 -12.34
C LEU A 183 -5.45 -2.92 -12.06
N PHE A 184 -5.01 -3.42 -10.91
CA PHE A 184 -5.21 -4.81 -10.52
C PHE A 184 -6.69 -5.18 -10.50
N ASP A 185 -7.54 -4.35 -9.88
CA ASP A 185 -8.98 -4.59 -9.80
C ASP A 185 -9.67 -4.58 -11.17
N ARG A 186 -9.25 -3.65 -12.05
CA ARG A 186 -9.75 -3.53 -13.41
C ARG A 186 -9.35 -4.74 -14.27
N LEU A 187 -8.08 -5.14 -14.23
CA LEU A 187 -7.57 -6.32 -14.93
C LEU A 187 -8.23 -7.61 -14.42
N LEU A 188 -8.38 -7.74 -13.10
CA LEU A 188 -9.05 -8.88 -12.48
C LEU A 188 -10.49 -9.00 -12.96
N LYS A 189 -11.28 -7.93 -12.85
CA LYS A 189 -12.67 -7.91 -13.31
C LYS A 189 -12.76 -8.11 -14.83
N GLY A 190 -11.83 -7.54 -15.58
CA GLY A 190 -11.74 -7.66 -17.02
C GLY A 190 -11.48 -9.08 -17.49
N MET A 191 -10.53 -9.78 -16.89
CA MET A 191 -10.24 -11.18 -17.24
C MET A 191 -11.35 -12.11 -16.78
N LEU A 192 -11.88 -11.93 -15.58
CA LEU A 192 -12.91 -12.83 -15.04
C LEU A 192 -14.29 -12.65 -15.69
N PHE A 193 -14.68 -11.41 -16.01
CA PHE A 193 -16.06 -11.09 -16.41
C PHE A 193 -16.16 -10.14 -17.61
N GLY A 194 -15.08 -9.45 -17.97
CA GLY A 194 -15.04 -8.51 -19.08
C GLY A 194 -14.60 -9.11 -20.41
N GLY A 195 -14.17 -10.38 -20.43
CA GLY A 195 -13.70 -11.07 -21.63
C GLY A 195 -12.28 -10.70 -22.06
N MET A 196 -11.50 -10.04 -21.21
CA MET A 196 -10.09 -9.75 -21.52
C MET A 196 -9.30 -11.05 -21.63
N SER A 197 -8.55 -11.18 -22.71
CA SER A 197 -7.53 -12.20 -22.91
C SER A 197 -6.28 -11.92 -22.08
N ALA A 198 -5.45 -12.94 -21.88
CA ALA A 198 -4.17 -12.78 -21.19
C ALA A 198 -3.24 -11.75 -21.89
N LEU A 199 -3.32 -11.64 -23.22
CA LEU A 199 -2.54 -10.67 -23.99
C LEU A 199 -3.03 -9.24 -23.72
N GLU A 200 -4.33 -9.01 -23.68
CA GLU A 200 -4.89 -7.68 -23.35
C GLU A 200 -4.51 -7.26 -21.94
N VAL A 201 -4.56 -8.19 -20.98
CA VAL A 201 -4.10 -7.94 -19.61
C VAL A 201 -2.62 -7.54 -19.58
N GLU A 202 -1.75 -8.24 -20.32
CA GLU A 202 -0.33 -7.93 -20.42
C GLU A 202 -0.09 -6.55 -21.06
N LEU A 203 -0.76 -6.25 -22.19
CA LEU A 203 -0.63 -4.97 -22.88
C LEU A 203 -1.06 -3.78 -22.01
N GLU A 204 -2.20 -3.89 -21.35
CA GLU A 204 -2.68 -2.85 -20.45
C GLU A 204 -1.78 -2.66 -19.23
N TYR A 205 -1.16 -3.74 -18.72
CA TYR A 205 -0.18 -3.64 -17.65
C TYR A 205 1.08 -2.89 -18.12
N ILE A 206 1.60 -3.19 -19.31
CA ILE A 206 2.77 -2.52 -19.89
C ILE A 206 2.47 -1.03 -20.13
N GLU A 207 1.31 -0.72 -20.69
CA GLU A 207 0.87 0.66 -20.89
C GLU A 207 0.82 1.40 -19.54
N ALA A 208 0.29 0.75 -18.50
CA ALA A 208 0.26 1.29 -17.16
C ALA A 208 1.65 1.61 -16.59
N LEU A 209 2.69 0.83 -16.90
CA LEU A 209 4.07 1.10 -16.46
C LEU A 209 4.65 2.35 -17.13
N SER A 210 4.19 2.68 -18.33
CA SER A 210 4.75 3.76 -19.14
C SER A 210 4.48 5.13 -18.51
N GLY A 211 5.54 5.95 -18.37
CA GLY A 211 5.42 7.33 -17.88
C GLY A 211 5.25 7.49 -16.36
N ARG A 212 5.42 6.42 -15.58
CA ARG A 212 5.40 6.51 -14.11
C ARG A 212 6.73 6.93 -13.52
N THR A 213 6.68 7.82 -12.54
CA THR A 213 7.84 8.16 -11.71
C THR A 213 8.15 7.11 -10.65
N VAL A 214 7.12 6.45 -10.11
CA VAL A 214 7.25 5.39 -9.10
C VAL A 214 6.64 4.12 -9.66
N LEU A 215 7.48 3.09 -9.80
CA LEU A 215 7.06 1.75 -10.20
C LEU A 215 6.78 0.94 -8.94
N VAL A 216 5.59 0.37 -8.88
CA VAL A 216 5.12 -0.49 -7.79
C VAL A 216 4.69 -1.79 -8.42
#